data_AF-A0AAW5YXG5-F1
#
_entry.id   AF-A0AAW5YXG5-F1
#
_cell.length_a   1.000
_cell.length_b   1.000
_cell.length_c   1.000
_cell.angle_alpha   90.00
_cell.angle_beta   90.00
_cell.angle_gamma   90.00
#
_symmetry.space_group_name_H-M   'P 1'
#
loop_
_entity.id
_entity.type
_entity.pdbx_description
1 polymer ?
#
loop_
_entity_poly.entity_id
_entity_poly.type
_entity_poly.pdbx_seq_one_letter_code
_entity_poly.pdbx_strand_id
1 'polypeptide(L)'
;MTKKHQVFRQLDSVTDKAAEYINYFAYHPSKDFTRKRKMDAKTFIKTTLGMQGNCLNKELADAFPKFSERMTASAYEQQKSKVN
;
A
#
# COMPACT_ATOMS: atom_id res chain seq x y z
N MET A 1 19.01 -20.23 -0.46
CA MET A 1 17.97 -19.21 -0.81
C MET A 1 18.06 -18.92 -2.30
N THR A 2 16.95 -18.99 -3.04
CA THR A 2 16.96 -18.72 -4.50
C THR A 2 16.91 -17.23 -4.79
N LYS A 3 17.47 -16.78 -5.94
CA LYS A 3 17.51 -15.36 -6.36
C LYS A 3 16.14 -14.66 -6.27
N LYS A 4 15.05 -15.36 -6.60
CA LYS A 4 13.65 -14.89 -6.46
C LYS A 4 13.33 -14.42 -5.03
N HIS A 5 13.74 -15.17 -4.00
CA HIS A 5 13.50 -14.80 -2.59
C HIS A 5 14.34 -13.62 -2.12
N GLN A 6 15.46 -13.33 -2.80
CA GLN A 6 16.28 -12.16 -2.50
C GLN A 6 15.61 -10.88 -3.03
N VAL A 7 15.09 -10.92 -4.26
CA VAL A 7 14.39 -9.78 -4.88
C VAL A 7 13.16 -9.37 -4.07
N PHE A 8 12.32 -10.34 -3.66
CA PHE A 8 11.14 -10.00 -2.84
C PHE A 8 11.51 -9.38 -1.50
N ARG A 9 12.57 -9.84 -0.84
CA ARG A 9 13.05 -9.22 0.40
C ARG A 9 13.58 -7.81 0.19
N GLN A 10 14.25 -7.56 -0.92
CA GLN A 10 14.70 -6.21 -1.26
C GLN A 10 13.50 -5.29 -1.52
N LEU A 11 12.50 -5.75 -2.24
CA LEU A 11 11.26 -5.00 -2.48
C LEU A 11 10.52 -4.69 -1.18
N ASP A 12 10.40 -5.67 -0.28
CA ASP A 12 9.83 -5.48 1.06
C ASP A 12 10.62 -4.44 1.85
N SER A 13 11.96 -4.52 1.86
CA SER A 13 12.81 -3.57 2.59
C SER A 13 12.68 -2.14 2.05
N VAL A 14 12.64 -1.96 0.73
CA VAL A 14 12.44 -0.65 0.10
C VAL A 14 11.04 -0.12 0.40
N THR A 15 10.02 -0.98 0.35
CA THR A 15 8.65 -0.59 0.69
C THR A 15 8.53 -0.15 2.15
N ASP A 16 9.20 -0.85 3.06
CA ASP A 16 9.20 -0.50 4.49
C ASP A 16 9.85 0.87 4.74
N LYS A 17 10.97 1.15 4.06
CA LYS A 17 11.59 2.48 4.09
C LYS A 17 10.68 3.55 3.48
N ALA A 18 10.05 3.29 2.35
CA ALA A 18 9.13 4.23 1.72
C ALA A 18 7.92 4.54 2.64
N ALA A 19 7.42 3.54 3.36
CA ALA A 19 6.35 3.70 4.33
C ALA A 19 6.79 4.51 5.57
N GLU A 20 8.01 4.30 6.06
CA GLU A 20 8.61 5.09 7.16
C GLU A 20 8.74 6.57 6.78
N TYR A 21 9.13 6.85 5.54
CA TYR A 21 9.33 8.19 5.01
C TYR A 21 8.13 8.74 4.23
N ILE A 22 6.94 8.12 4.35
CA ILE A 22 5.73 8.51 3.60
C ILE A 22 5.37 10.00 3.77
N ASN A 23 5.69 10.57 4.94
CA ASN A 23 5.43 11.98 5.26
C ASN A 23 6.15 12.97 4.33
N TYR A 24 7.26 12.56 3.69
CA TYR A 24 7.93 13.38 2.68
C TYR A 24 7.16 13.45 1.35
N PHE A 25 6.22 12.52 1.14
CA PHE A 25 5.42 12.41 -0.08
C PHE A 25 3.95 12.75 0.14
N ALA A 26 3.53 12.97 1.39
CA ALA A 26 2.14 13.24 1.74
C ALA A 26 1.80 14.74 1.59
N TYR A 27 0.56 15.04 1.18
CA TYR A 27 0.05 16.43 1.11
C TYR A 27 -0.01 17.10 2.49
N HIS A 28 -0.40 16.37 3.53
CA HIS A 28 -0.42 16.87 4.91
C HIS A 28 0.42 15.99 5.84
N PRO A 29 1.76 16.19 5.91
CA PRO A 29 2.70 15.31 6.62
C PRO A 29 2.39 15.07 8.11
N SER A 30 1.73 16.02 8.78
CA SER A 30 1.35 15.91 10.20
C SER A 30 0.02 15.17 10.43
N LYS A 31 -0.74 14.87 9.37
CA LYS A 31 -2.12 14.33 9.44
C LYS A 31 -2.29 13.05 8.64
N ASP A 32 -1.71 13.00 7.45
CA ASP A 32 -1.84 11.86 6.55
C ASP A 32 -0.93 10.73 7.01
N PHE A 33 -1.44 9.50 6.87
CA PHE A 33 -0.76 8.25 7.31
C PHE A 33 -0.30 8.17 8.78
N THR A 34 -0.59 9.15 9.64
CA THR A 34 -0.23 9.12 11.08
C THR A 34 -1.11 8.22 11.95
N ARG A 35 -2.29 7.83 11.47
CA ARG A 35 -3.26 6.99 12.20
C ARG A 35 -3.15 5.52 11.80
N LYS A 36 -3.26 4.61 12.79
CA LYS A 36 -3.37 3.17 12.56
C LYS A 36 -4.72 2.84 11.91
N ARG A 37 -4.71 2.49 10.61
CA ARG A 37 -5.88 2.06 9.83
C ARG A 37 -5.63 0.67 9.24
N LYS A 38 -6.69 0.00 8.76
CA LYS A 38 -6.57 -1.26 7.99
C LYS A 38 -5.67 -1.12 6.75
N MET A 39 -5.64 0.08 6.16
CA MET A 39 -4.71 0.44 5.09
C MET A 39 -3.79 1.56 5.59
N ASP A 40 -2.66 1.15 6.16
CA ASP A 40 -1.54 2.03 6.50
C ASP A 40 -0.67 2.31 5.26
N ALA A 41 0.38 3.11 5.42
CA ALA A 41 1.26 3.52 4.32
C ALA A 41 1.91 2.30 3.63
N LYS A 42 2.43 1.37 4.43
CA LYS A 42 3.05 0.13 3.93
C LYS A 42 2.07 -0.70 3.10
N THR A 43 0.88 -0.91 3.64
CA THR A 43 -0.18 -1.67 2.96
C THR A 43 -0.60 -0.97 1.67
N PHE A 44 -0.81 0.35 1.70
CA PHE A 44 -1.14 1.14 0.51
C PHE A 44 -0.06 1.01 -0.58
N ILE A 45 1.22 1.18 -0.25
CA ILE A 45 2.32 1.05 -1.22
C ILE A 45 2.35 -0.36 -1.79
N LYS A 46 2.30 -1.40 -0.96
CA LYS A 46 2.30 -2.80 -1.41
C LYS A 46 1.14 -3.11 -2.34
N THR A 47 -0.07 -2.69 -1.97
CA THR A 47 -1.27 -2.88 -2.80
C THR A 47 -1.11 -2.17 -4.14
N THR A 48 -0.61 -0.93 -4.15
CA THR A 48 -0.42 -0.14 -5.38
C THR A 48 0.62 -0.77 -6.32
N LEU A 49 1.78 -1.17 -5.78
CA LEU A 49 2.85 -1.83 -6.54
C LEU A 49 2.45 -3.21 -7.07
N GLY A 50 1.48 -3.87 -6.42
CA GLY A 50 0.97 -5.17 -6.82
C GLY A 50 -0.08 -5.13 -7.94
N MET A 51 -0.58 -3.95 -8.32
CA MET A 51 -1.66 -3.83 -9.32
C MET A 51 -1.19 -4.24 -10.72
N GLN A 52 -2.07 -4.89 -11.48
CA GLN A 52 -1.77 -5.43 -12.81
C GLN A 52 -2.59 -4.78 -13.94
N GLY A 53 -3.25 -3.66 -13.67
CA GLY A 53 -4.02 -2.90 -14.65
C GLY A 53 -5.48 -3.33 -14.81
N ASN A 54 -6.01 -4.14 -13.88
CA ASN A 54 -7.43 -4.47 -13.82
C ASN A 54 -8.25 -3.35 -13.17
N CYS A 55 -9.56 -3.54 -13.08
CA CYS A 55 -10.40 -2.64 -12.29
C CYS A 55 -10.02 -2.69 -10.79
N LEU A 56 -10.11 -1.56 -10.11
CA LEU A 56 -9.67 -1.41 -8.71
C LEU A 56 -10.29 -2.45 -7.76
N ASN A 57 -11.56 -2.81 -7.96
CA ASN A 57 -12.22 -3.84 -7.16
C ASN A 57 -11.57 -5.22 -7.30
N LYS A 58 -11.12 -5.57 -8.51
CA LYS A 58 -10.40 -6.83 -8.78
C LYS A 58 -9.02 -6.80 -8.12
N GLU A 59 -8.29 -5.70 -8.28
CA GLU A 59 -6.98 -5.52 -7.64
C GLU A 59 -7.06 -5.62 -6.11
N LEU A 60 -8.05 -4.99 -5.48
CA LEU A 60 -8.29 -5.09 -4.04
C LEU A 60 -8.76 -6.48 -3.61
N ALA A 61 -9.49 -7.20 -4.45
CA ALA A 61 -9.87 -8.58 -4.16
C ALA A 61 -8.65 -9.52 -4.17
N ASP A 62 -7.70 -9.28 -5.07
CA ASP A 62 -6.47 -10.07 -5.21
C ASP A 62 -5.46 -9.74 -4.10
N ALA A 63 -5.32 -8.46 -3.75
CA ALA A 63 -4.46 -8.02 -2.65
C ALA A 63 -4.97 -8.46 -1.26
N PHE A 64 -6.29 -8.61 -1.09
CA PHE A 64 -6.93 -9.00 0.17
C PHE A 64 -7.91 -10.17 -0.06
N PRO A 65 -7.40 -11.43 -0.08
CA PRO A 65 -8.23 -12.62 -0.30
C PRO A 65 -9.29 -12.82 0.78
N LYS A 66 -8.97 -12.45 2.03
CA LYS A 66 -9.91 -12.48 3.15
C LYS A 66 -10.86 -11.29 3.09
N PHE A 67 -12.15 -11.56 2.96
CA PHE A 67 -13.17 -10.52 2.84
C PHE A 67 -13.20 -9.54 4.04
N SER A 68 -12.93 -10.02 5.25
CA SER A 68 -12.89 -9.18 6.46
C SER A 68 -11.75 -8.16 6.49
N GLU A 69 -10.67 -8.42 5.74
CA GLU A 69 -9.49 -7.58 5.62
C GLU A 69 -9.55 -6.70 4.36
N ARG A 70 -10.42 -7.04 3.41
CA ARG A 70 -10.56 -6.34 2.13
C ARG A 70 -11.03 -4.91 2.30
N MET A 71 -10.36 -4.01 1.61
CA MET A 71 -10.71 -2.60 1.54
C MET A 71 -11.69 -2.30 0.41
N THR A 72 -12.50 -1.27 0.61
CA THR A 72 -13.35 -0.73 -0.46
C THR A 72 -12.50 0.11 -1.41
N ALA A 73 -12.92 0.19 -2.67
CA ALA A 73 -12.34 1.11 -3.65
C ALA A 73 -12.28 2.56 -3.12
N SER A 74 -13.33 3.01 -2.44
CA SER A 74 -13.37 4.35 -1.84
C SER A 74 -12.32 4.56 -0.74
N ALA A 75 -12.06 3.54 0.09
CA ALA A 75 -11.02 3.62 1.10
C ALA A 75 -9.62 3.72 0.46
N TYR A 76 -9.42 3.02 -0.67
CA TYR A 76 -8.18 3.11 -1.46
C TYR A 76 -7.99 4.49 -2.07
N GLU A 77 -8.99 5.02 -2.77
CA GLU A 77 -8.91 6.36 -3.37
C GLU A 77 -8.67 7.45 -2.30
N GLN A 78 -9.24 7.31 -1.11
CA GLN A 78 -8.97 8.22 0.02
C GLN A 78 -7.53 8.12 0.58
N GLN A 79 -6.83 7.00 0.42
CA GLN A 79 -5.41 6.91 0.79
C GLN A 79 -4.53 7.44 -0.34
N LYS A 80 -4.88 7.10 -1.59
CA LYS A 80 -4.21 7.61 -2.79
C LYS A 80 -4.24 9.14 -2.85
N SER A 81 -5.36 9.77 -2.51
CA SER A 81 -5.51 11.23 -2.52
C SER A 81 -4.65 11.96 -1.48
N LYS A 82 -3.91 11.25 -0.62
CA LYS A 82 -3.02 11.83 0.39
C LYS A 82 -1.57 11.93 -0.07
N VAL A 83 -1.22 11.31 -1.19
CA VAL A 83 0.15 11.30 -1.72
C VAL A 83 0.21 12.24 -2.92
N ASN A 84 1.26 13.07 -2.96
CA ASN A 84 1.53 14.07 -3.99
C ASN A 84 2.08 13.44 -5.28
#